data_AF-A0A1M5LBI9-F1
#
_entry.id   AF-A0A1M5LBI9-F1
#
_cell.length_a   1.000
_cell.length_b   1.000
_cell.length_c   1.000
_cell.angle_alpha   90.00
_cell.angle_beta   90.00
_cell.angle_gamma   90.00
#
_symmetry.space_group_name_H-M   'P 1'
#
loop_
_entity.id
_entity.type
_entity.pdbx_description
1 polymer ?
#
loop_
_entity_poly.entity_id
_entity_poly.type
_entity_poly.pdbx_seq_one_letter_code
_entity_poly.pdbx_strand_id
1 'polypeptide(L)'
;MRNILLIAFLLLPVTVLAQKKVKLLQGSLKPLKEIKSFNIRFVYDSMMVGQDVPEEAYLARKKKDWEEKEQGKGVEFCNLWFDYRKLYASWFKQSFSHLSSVKVDDADAKYTIVVRTRRTEGGWNLGIVNQAGQVEGEFIVVETADNNKIVAKIRFLASAGPSTGGDFEMFSRIQNAYQAAGKVLGEYWKEKAG
;
A
#
# COMPACT_ATOMS: atom_id res chain seq x y z
N MET A 1 -3.54 29.48 -56.40
CA MET A 1 -2.97 29.43 -55.03
C MET A 1 -4.06 28.95 -54.09
N ARG A 2 -3.98 27.70 -53.61
CA ARG A 2 -4.93 27.14 -52.63
C ARG A 2 -4.12 26.39 -51.59
N ASN A 3 -3.81 27.09 -50.50
CA ASN A 3 -3.02 26.56 -49.40
C ASN A 3 -3.83 25.47 -48.69
N ILE A 4 -3.42 24.21 -48.87
CA ILE A 4 -3.89 23.09 -48.05
C ILE A 4 -3.13 23.20 -46.73
N LEU A 5 -3.76 23.76 -45.70
CA LEU A 5 -3.27 23.67 -44.33
C LEU A 5 -3.46 22.23 -43.85
N LEU A 6 -2.37 21.46 -43.86
CA LEU A 6 -2.25 20.18 -43.15
C LEU A 6 -2.21 20.46 -41.65
N ILE A 7 -3.35 20.34 -40.98
CA ILE A 7 -3.42 20.28 -39.51
C ILE A 7 -2.96 18.88 -39.12
N ALA A 8 -1.66 18.73 -38.85
CA ALA A 8 -1.11 17.55 -38.19
C ALA A 8 -1.56 17.58 -36.72
N PHE A 9 -2.60 16.83 -36.40
CA PHE A 9 -3.03 16.60 -35.03
C PHE A 9 -1.98 15.69 -34.35
N LEU A 10 -1.01 16.31 -33.70
CA LEU A 10 0.01 15.62 -32.91
C LEU A 10 -0.70 14.99 -31.70
N LEU A 11 -1.16 13.74 -31.83
CA LEU A 11 -1.56 12.91 -30.70
C LEU A 11 -0.30 12.63 -29.88
N LEU A 12 0.03 13.54 -28.95
CA LEU A 12 0.94 13.22 -27.86
C LEU A 12 0.29 12.08 -27.07
N PRO A 13 0.93 10.90 -26.95
CA PRO A 13 0.44 9.91 -26.02
C PRO A 13 0.55 10.52 -24.62
N VAL A 14 -0.60 10.82 -24.01
CA VAL A 14 -0.68 11.07 -22.57
C VAL A 14 -0.36 9.73 -21.92
N THR A 15 0.92 9.46 -21.68
CA THR A 15 1.32 8.39 -20.81
C THR A 15 0.84 8.79 -19.42
N VAL A 16 -0.33 8.32 -19.02
CA VAL A 16 -0.76 8.30 -17.63
C VAL A 16 0.20 7.34 -16.93
N LEU A 17 1.35 7.85 -16.51
CA LEU A 17 2.18 7.17 -15.53
C LEU A 17 1.29 7.05 -14.29
N ALA A 18 0.74 5.87 -14.05
CA ALA A 18 0.17 5.52 -12.76
C ALA A 18 1.30 5.60 -11.74
N GLN A 19 1.49 6.79 -11.15
CA GLN A 19 2.63 7.14 -10.33
C GLN A 19 2.62 6.25 -9.07
N LYS A 20 3.56 5.30 -8.99
CA LYS A 20 4.11 4.85 -7.71
C LYS A 20 4.70 6.09 -7.03
N LYS A 21 4.13 6.55 -5.91
CA LYS A 21 4.56 7.79 -5.26
C LYS A 21 5.24 7.45 -3.95
N VAL A 22 6.53 7.75 -3.86
CA VAL A 22 7.27 7.79 -2.60
C VAL A 22 7.71 9.23 -2.38
N LYS A 23 7.43 9.78 -1.19
CA LYS A 23 7.83 11.14 -0.83
C LYS A 23 8.42 11.14 0.57
N LEU A 24 9.68 11.58 0.68
CA LEU A 24 10.29 11.87 1.98
C LEU A 24 9.57 13.09 2.59
N LEU A 25 9.06 12.93 3.81
CA LEU A 25 8.39 13.98 4.58
C LEU A 25 9.32 14.58 5.64
N GLN A 26 10.18 13.75 6.25
CA GLN A 26 11.07 14.16 7.34
C GLN A 26 12.32 13.26 7.37
N GLY A 27 13.45 13.83 7.79
CA GLY A 27 14.65 13.08 8.12
C GLY A 27 15.43 12.58 6.90
N SER A 28 16.13 11.46 7.03
CA SER A 28 16.92 10.86 5.95
C SER A 28 17.19 9.38 6.19
N LEU A 29 17.31 8.59 5.11
CA LEU A 29 17.75 7.19 5.20
C LEU A 29 19.28 7.05 5.22
N LYS A 30 20.05 8.11 4.92
CA LYS A 30 21.53 8.06 4.90
C LYS A 30 22.17 7.48 6.18
N PRO A 31 21.72 7.83 7.41
CA PRO A 31 22.30 7.29 8.64
C PRO A 31 22.08 5.78 8.82
N LEU A 32 21.22 5.17 8.00
CA LEU A 32 20.82 3.77 8.12
C LEU A 32 21.61 2.84 7.18
N LYS A 33 22.55 3.38 6.40
CA LYS A 33 23.30 2.65 5.36
C LYS A 33 23.98 1.36 5.86
N GLU A 34 24.62 1.45 7.02
CA GLU A 34 25.34 0.32 7.64
C GLU A 34 24.42 -0.59 8.48
N ILE A 35 23.16 -0.18 8.71
CA ILE A 35 22.21 -0.96 9.50
C ILE A 35 21.51 -1.96 8.57
N LYS A 36 21.65 -3.26 8.88
CA LYS A 36 21.11 -4.35 8.05
C LYS A 36 19.90 -5.06 8.63
N SER A 37 19.53 -4.76 9.88
CA SER A 37 18.45 -5.44 10.60
C SER A 37 17.56 -4.44 11.34
N PHE A 38 16.24 -4.64 11.25
CA PHE A 38 15.23 -3.76 11.82
C PHE A 38 14.09 -4.59 12.41
N ASN A 39 13.46 -4.07 13.46
CA ASN A 39 12.11 -4.51 13.79
C ASN A 39 11.13 -3.89 12.79
N ILE A 40 9.97 -4.52 12.57
CA ILE A 40 8.92 -3.93 11.74
C ILE A 40 7.54 -4.18 12.36
N ARG A 41 6.69 -3.16 12.35
CA ARG A 41 5.32 -3.27 12.83
C ARG A 41 4.36 -2.51 11.93
N PHE A 42 3.14 -3.04 11.82
CA PHE A 42 2.06 -2.45 11.04
C PHE A 42 1.05 -1.81 11.97
N VAL A 43 0.59 -0.61 11.61
CA VAL A 43 -0.39 0.17 12.36
C VAL A 43 -1.55 0.49 11.43
N TYR A 44 -2.77 0.19 11.90
CA TYR A 44 -4.02 0.36 11.14
C TYR A 44 -4.99 1.34 11.83
N ASP A 45 -4.51 2.07 12.83
CA ASP A 45 -5.32 2.99 13.63
C ASP A 45 -5.97 4.05 12.72
N SER A 46 -7.29 4.16 12.81
CA SER A 46 -8.10 5.09 12.00
C SER A 46 -7.87 4.94 10.48
N MET A 47 -7.59 3.72 10.02
CA MET A 47 -7.47 3.44 8.59
C MET A 47 -8.82 3.64 7.88
N MET A 48 -8.75 4.26 6.72
CA MET A 48 -9.88 4.42 5.82
C MET A 48 -9.93 3.33 4.74
N VAL A 49 -11.13 3.04 4.24
CA VAL A 49 -11.38 2.06 3.19
C VAL A 49 -12.13 2.72 2.03
N GLY A 50 -11.61 2.54 0.82
CA GLY A 50 -12.22 3.00 -0.42
C GLY A 50 -12.34 4.53 -0.50
N GLN A 51 -13.57 5.04 -0.59
CA GLN A 51 -13.93 6.47 -0.58
C GLN A 51 -13.87 7.07 0.83
N ASP A 52 -12.74 6.90 1.51
CA ASP A 52 -12.47 7.45 2.84
C ASP A 52 -13.48 7.08 3.94
N VAL A 53 -14.03 5.86 3.86
CA VAL A 53 -14.95 5.33 4.89
C VAL A 53 -14.12 4.74 6.04
N PRO A 54 -14.41 5.05 7.32
CA PRO A 54 -13.75 4.39 8.44
C PRO A 54 -13.89 2.86 8.35
N GLU A 55 -12.81 2.12 8.59
CA GLU A 55 -12.79 0.65 8.46
C GLU A 55 -13.95 -0.03 9.21
N GLU A 56 -14.24 0.40 10.44
CA GLU A 56 -15.34 -0.14 11.23
C GLU A 56 -16.70 0.03 10.52
N ALA A 57 -16.96 1.22 9.99
CA ALA A 57 -18.19 1.52 9.25
C ALA A 57 -18.26 0.75 7.92
N TYR A 58 -17.11 0.56 7.25
CA TYR A 58 -17.03 -0.27 6.04
C TYR A 58 -17.38 -1.73 6.33
N LEU A 59 -16.80 -2.31 7.38
CA LEU A 59 -17.03 -3.70 7.78
C LEU A 59 -18.46 -3.92 8.28
N ALA A 60 -19.00 -2.99 9.07
CA ALA A 60 -20.39 -3.06 9.53
C ALA A 60 -21.38 -3.09 8.34
N ARG A 61 -21.17 -2.22 7.34
CA ARG A 61 -21.98 -2.23 6.12
C ARG A 61 -21.82 -3.54 5.35
N LYS A 62 -20.58 -3.96 5.07
CA LYS A 62 -20.33 -5.21 4.32
C LYS A 62 -20.89 -6.44 5.02
N LYS A 63 -20.80 -6.50 6.36
CA LYS A 63 -21.40 -7.56 7.16
C LYS A 63 -22.91 -7.61 6.93
N LYS A 64 -23.59 -6.47 7.08
CA LYS A 64 -25.04 -6.38 6.86
C LYS A 64 -25.43 -6.80 5.43
N ASP A 65 -24.78 -6.21 4.42
CA ASP A 65 -25.09 -6.45 3.01
C ASP A 65 -24.93 -7.93 2.61
N TRP A 66 -23.95 -8.63 3.19
CA TRP A 66 -23.71 -10.04 2.93
C TRP A 66 -24.61 -10.96 3.75
N GLU A 67 -24.90 -10.62 5.00
CA GLU A 67 -25.81 -11.40 5.85
C GLU A 67 -27.25 -11.39 5.30
N GLU A 68 -27.69 -10.28 4.70
CA GLU A 68 -28.99 -10.19 4.01
C GLU A 68 -29.06 -11.05 2.74
N LYS A 69 -27.91 -11.30 2.09
CA LYS A 69 -27.83 -12.15 0.89
C LYS A 69 -27.73 -13.62 1.22
N GLU A 70 -26.94 -13.97 2.23
CA GLU A 70 -26.66 -15.34 2.63
C GLU A 70 -26.22 -15.37 4.09
N GLN A 71 -26.98 -16.09 4.94
CA GLN A 71 -26.71 -16.18 6.37
C GLN A 71 -25.30 -16.70 6.63
N GLY A 72 -24.56 -16.04 7.53
CA GLY A 72 -23.18 -16.36 7.89
C GLY A 72 -22.11 -15.71 7.00
N LYS A 73 -22.46 -15.28 5.78
CA LYS A 73 -21.49 -14.72 4.82
C LYS A 73 -20.95 -13.35 5.24
N GLY A 74 -21.73 -12.57 5.97
CA GLY A 74 -21.28 -11.30 6.52
C GLY A 74 -20.21 -11.48 7.60
N VAL A 75 -20.39 -12.49 8.45
CA VAL A 75 -19.40 -12.87 9.47
C VAL A 75 -18.13 -13.42 8.81
N GLU A 76 -18.27 -14.30 7.83
CA GLU A 76 -17.16 -14.84 7.05
C GLU A 76 -16.32 -13.72 6.42
N PHE A 77 -16.96 -12.76 5.75
CA PHE A 77 -16.27 -11.63 5.13
C PHE A 77 -15.43 -10.83 6.14
N CYS A 78 -15.96 -10.57 7.34
CA CYS A 78 -15.23 -9.85 8.37
C CYS A 78 -14.04 -10.64 8.91
N ASN A 79 -14.19 -11.96 9.10
CA ASN A 79 -13.08 -12.81 9.53
C ASN A 79 -11.96 -12.82 8.49
N LEU A 80 -12.31 -13.01 7.22
CA LEU A 80 -11.36 -12.98 6.11
C LEU A 80 -10.62 -11.64 6.04
N TRP A 81 -11.30 -10.52 6.26
CA TRP A 81 -10.65 -9.20 6.27
C TRP A 81 -9.47 -9.12 7.25
N PHE A 82 -9.63 -9.63 8.47
CA PHE A 82 -8.56 -9.62 9.47
C PHE A 82 -7.52 -10.72 9.25
N ASP A 83 -7.89 -11.86 8.70
CA ASP A 83 -6.93 -12.93 8.38
C ASP A 83 -6.03 -12.55 7.20
N TYR A 84 -6.60 -11.99 6.13
CA TYR A 84 -5.83 -11.47 5.02
C TYR A 84 -4.93 -10.29 5.42
N ARG A 85 -5.32 -9.48 6.41
CA ARG A 85 -4.44 -8.42 6.93
C ARG A 85 -3.07 -8.94 7.37
N LYS A 86 -3.03 -10.12 8.01
CA LYS A 86 -1.77 -10.77 8.41
C LYS A 86 -0.93 -11.13 7.18
N LEU A 87 -1.58 -11.61 6.11
CA LEU A 87 -0.91 -11.92 4.84
C LEU A 87 -0.36 -10.67 4.16
N TYR A 88 -1.08 -9.54 4.21
CA TYR A 88 -0.64 -8.27 3.63
C TYR A 88 0.69 -7.82 4.23
N ALA A 89 0.81 -7.89 5.56
CA ALA A 89 2.06 -7.58 6.25
C ALA A 89 3.20 -8.50 5.79
N SER A 90 2.96 -9.81 5.69
CA SER A 90 3.97 -10.78 5.22
C SER A 90 4.46 -10.50 3.79
N TRP A 91 3.55 -10.24 2.85
CA TRP A 91 3.91 -9.94 1.45
C TRP A 91 4.66 -8.62 1.29
N PHE A 92 4.27 -7.59 2.07
CA PHE A 92 5.02 -6.34 2.15
C PHE A 92 6.45 -6.59 2.62
N LYS A 93 6.60 -7.28 3.77
CA LYS A 93 7.90 -7.58 4.39
C LYS A 93 8.82 -8.32 3.45
N GLN A 94 8.31 -9.40 2.84
CA GLN A 94 9.08 -10.20 1.88
C GLN A 94 9.60 -9.33 0.72
N SER A 95 8.73 -8.51 0.12
CA SER A 95 9.11 -7.67 -1.03
C SER A 95 10.08 -6.56 -0.65
N PHE A 96 9.85 -5.93 0.50
CA PHE A 96 10.72 -4.88 1.03
C PHE A 96 12.11 -5.44 1.31
N SER A 97 12.21 -6.53 2.08
CA SER A 97 13.49 -7.16 2.42
C SER A 97 14.23 -7.65 1.19
N HIS A 98 13.52 -8.23 0.22
CA HIS A 98 14.13 -8.68 -1.03
C HIS A 98 14.81 -7.54 -1.79
N LEU A 99 14.13 -6.39 -1.96
CA LEU A 99 14.68 -5.28 -2.76
C LEU A 99 15.65 -4.37 -2.01
N SER A 100 15.45 -4.18 -0.70
CA SER A 100 16.34 -3.36 0.14
C SER A 100 17.58 -4.11 0.65
N SER A 101 17.56 -5.46 0.60
CA SER A 101 18.54 -6.32 1.29
C SER A 101 18.61 -6.12 2.81
N VAL A 102 17.54 -5.59 3.40
CA VAL A 102 17.40 -5.40 4.86
C VAL A 102 16.62 -6.57 5.46
N LYS A 103 17.13 -7.14 6.55
CA LYS A 103 16.39 -8.09 7.37
C LYS A 103 15.37 -7.33 8.24
N VAL A 104 14.14 -7.84 8.27
CA VAL A 104 13.08 -7.34 9.15
C VAL A 104 12.65 -8.42 10.16
N ASP A 105 11.77 -8.07 11.08
CA ASP A 105 11.31 -8.91 12.20
C ASP A 105 12.43 -9.26 13.21
N ASP A 106 13.41 -8.37 13.36
CA ASP A 106 14.42 -8.47 14.43
C ASP A 106 13.96 -7.68 15.67
N ALA A 107 13.49 -8.40 16.69
CA ALA A 107 12.92 -7.82 17.90
C ALA A 107 13.94 -6.99 18.71
N ASP A 108 15.23 -7.28 18.59
CA ASP A 108 16.31 -6.63 19.32
C ASP A 108 16.98 -5.49 18.51
N ALA A 109 16.47 -5.21 17.31
CA ALA A 109 17.05 -4.21 16.44
C ALA A 109 16.97 -2.80 17.05
N LYS A 110 18.06 -2.04 16.87
CA LYS A 110 18.17 -0.64 17.32
C LYS A 110 17.08 0.28 16.77
N TYR A 111 16.57 -0.02 15.57
CA TYR A 111 15.54 0.77 14.91
C TYR A 111 14.32 -0.07 14.58
N THR A 112 13.16 0.57 14.65
CA THR A 112 11.87 -0.02 14.27
C THR A 112 11.32 0.71 13.06
N ILE A 113 10.89 -0.06 12.06
CA ILE A 113 10.09 0.40 10.93
C ILE A 113 8.61 0.32 11.32
N VAL A 114 7.90 1.44 11.24
CA VAL A 114 6.46 1.53 11.44
C VAL A 114 5.81 1.75 10.09
N VAL A 115 5.04 0.77 9.62
CA VAL A 115 4.20 0.88 8.42
C VAL A 115 2.79 1.25 8.88
N ARG A 116 2.46 2.54 8.81
CA ARG A 116 1.12 3.03 9.14
C ARG A 116 0.28 3.07 7.87
N THR A 117 -0.75 2.24 7.79
CA THR A 117 -1.71 2.30 6.69
C THR A 117 -2.74 3.39 6.97
N ARG A 118 -2.87 4.34 6.03
CA ARG A 118 -3.86 5.41 6.10
C ARG A 118 -5.13 5.06 5.33
N ARG A 119 -4.96 4.44 4.15
CA ARG A 119 -6.08 4.06 3.30
C ARG A 119 -5.78 2.75 2.58
N THR A 120 -6.78 1.88 2.52
CA THR A 120 -6.76 0.69 1.68
C THR A 120 -7.95 0.74 0.73
N GLU A 121 -7.72 0.45 -0.55
CA GLU A 121 -8.75 0.34 -1.56
C GLU A 121 -8.70 -1.07 -2.14
N GLY A 122 -9.86 -1.68 -2.14
CA GLY A 122 -10.08 -2.99 -2.69
C GLY A 122 -10.06 -3.04 -4.21
N GLY A 123 -10.40 -1.93 -4.84
CA GLY A 123 -10.65 -1.86 -6.26
C GLY A 123 -12.03 -2.40 -6.60
N TRP A 124 -12.60 -1.87 -7.68
CA TRP A 124 -13.90 -2.23 -8.20
C TRP A 124 -13.83 -2.36 -9.72
N ASN A 125 -14.75 -3.11 -10.29
CA ASN A 125 -14.83 -3.32 -11.73
C ASN A 125 -16.30 -3.19 -12.18
N LEU A 126 -16.56 -2.21 -13.05
CA LEU A 126 -17.87 -1.95 -13.67
C LEU A 126 -17.82 -2.26 -15.19
N GLY A 127 -17.06 -3.30 -15.58
CA GLY A 127 -16.81 -3.65 -16.97
C GLY A 127 -15.65 -2.85 -17.57
N ILE A 128 -15.97 -1.78 -18.32
CA ILE A 128 -14.97 -0.96 -19.04
C ILE A 128 -14.14 -0.12 -18.07
N VAL A 129 -14.75 0.33 -16.96
CA VAL A 129 -14.07 1.12 -15.93
C VAL A 129 -13.70 0.20 -14.77
N ASN A 130 -12.41 0.18 -14.42
CA ASN A 130 -11.91 -0.54 -13.26
C ASN A 130 -11.02 0.37 -12.41
N GLN A 131 -11.00 0.10 -11.12
CA GLN A 131 -10.05 0.66 -10.17
C GLN A 131 -9.23 -0.47 -9.58
N ALA A 132 -7.92 -0.33 -9.68
CA ALA A 132 -6.97 -1.24 -9.05
C ALA A 132 -7.07 -1.20 -7.52
N GLY A 133 -6.69 -2.29 -6.85
CA GLY A 133 -6.45 -2.25 -5.41
C GLY A 133 -5.30 -1.29 -5.08
N GLN A 134 -5.41 -0.51 -4.01
CA GLN A 134 -4.40 0.46 -3.61
C GLN A 134 -4.15 0.43 -2.12
N VAL A 135 -2.95 0.84 -1.73
CA VAL A 135 -2.60 1.13 -0.34
C VAL A 135 -1.85 2.44 -0.27
N GLU A 136 -2.28 3.30 0.65
CA GLU A 136 -1.62 4.55 1.00
C GLU A 136 -1.22 4.53 2.47
N GLY A 137 -0.03 5.02 2.77
CA GLY A 137 0.44 5.05 4.14
C GLY A 137 1.70 5.86 4.38
N GLU A 138 2.24 5.68 5.58
CA GLU A 138 3.50 6.24 6.03
C GLU A 138 4.44 5.10 6.44
N PHE A 139 5.67 5.17 5.96
CA PHE A 139 6.78 4.31 6.34
C PHE A 139 7.74 5.14 7.20
N ILE A 140 7.85 4.78 8.48
CA ILE A 140 8.51 5.62 9.49
C ILE A 140 9.60 4.80 10.15
N VAL A 141 10.83 5.28 10.15
CA VAL A 141 11.94 4.68 10.90
C VAL A 141 12.15 5.48 12.17
N VAL A 142 12.13 4.80 13.32
CA VAL A 142 12.32 5.37 14.66
C VAL A 142 13.38 4.59 15.43
N GLU A 143 13.99 5.21 16.45
CA GLU A 143 14.79 4.45 17.42
C GLU A 143 13.87 3.55 18.27
N THR A 144 14.22 2.27 18.42
CA THR A 144 13.37 1.30 19.14
C THR A 144 13.21 1.69 20.62
N ALA A 145 14.26 2.26 21.22
CA ALA A 145 14.23 2.75 22.59
C ALA A 145 13.37 4.03 22.79
N ASP A 146 13.11 4.79 21.72
CA ASP A 146 12.26 5.98 21.75
C ASP A 146 11.54 6.17 20.41
N ASN A 147 10.27 5.72 20.38
CA ASN A 147 9.42 5.78 19.20
C ASN A 147 9.09 7.22 18.71
N ASN A 148 9.41 8.27 19.49
CA ASN A 148 9.23 9.66 19.07
C ASN A 148 10.43 10.19 18.28
N LYS A 149 11.59 9.52 18.37
CA LYS A 149 12.79 9.92 17.65
C LYS A 149 12.77 9.38 16.23
N ILE A 150 12.12 10.15 15.35
CA ILE A 150 12.00 9.85 13.92
C ILE A 150 13.32 10.08 13.20
N VAL A 151 13.87 9.02 12.61
CA VAL A 151 15.03 9.06 11.71
C VAL A 151 14.61 9.43 10.30
N ALA A 152 13.53 8.83 9.81
CA ALA A 152 12.95 9.11 8.50
C ALA A 152 11.45 8.88 8.51
N LYS A 153 10.71 9.74 7.80
CA LYS A 153 9.28 9.57 7.55
C LYS A 153 9.00 9.71 6.07
N ILE A 154 8.39 8.70 5.48
CA ILE A 154 8.14 8.60 4.05
C ILE A 154 6.65 8.35 3.83
N ARG A 155 6.02 9.12 2.94
CA ARG A 155 4.66 8.82 2.46
C ARG A 155 4.75 7.94 1.22
N PHE A 156 3.88 6.93 1.15
CA PHE A 156 3.78 6.05 0.00
C PHE A 156 2.35 5.91 -0.50
N LEU A 157 2.21 5.72 -1.81
CA LEU A 157 1.02 5.25 -2.49
C LEU A 157 1.44 4.17 -3.49
N ALA A 158 0.84 2.99 -3.37
CA ALA A 158 1.08 1.87 -4.27
C ALA A 158 -0.25 1.27 -4.75
N SER A 159 -0.21 0.68 -5.94
CA SER A 159 -1.36 0.08 -6.61
C SER A 159 -0.99 -1.31 -7.11
N ALA A 160 -1.94 -2.24 -7.04
CA ALA A 160 -1.82 -3.61 -7.54
C ALA A 160 -1.79 -3.71 -9.08
N GLY A 161 -2.09 -2.61 -9.79
CA GLY A 161 -2.38 -2.65 -11.23
C GLY A 161 -3.81 -3.11 -11.53
N PRO A 162 -4.23 -3.10 -12.81
CA PRO A 162 -5.59 -3.46 -13.22
C PRO A 162 -5.97 -4.86 -12.75
N SER A 163 -7.22 -5.03 -12.29
CA SER A 163 -7.72 -6.33 -11.85
C SER A 163 -9.24 -6.40 -11.97
N THR A 164 -9.78 -7.61 -12.06
CA THR A 164 -11.21 -7.92 -12.15
C THR A 164 -11.65 -8.70 -10.90
N GLY A 165 -12.96 -8.90 -10.73
CA GLY A 165 -13.53 -9.72 -9.65
C GLY A 165 -14.31 -8.92 -8.61
N GLY A 166 -15.09 -9.63 -7.79
CA GLY A 166 -15.99 -9.07 -6.80
C GLY A 166 -15.31 -8.74 -5.47
N ASP A 167 -16.12 -8.77 -4.40
CA ASP A 167 -15.73 -8.37 -3.05
C ASP A 167 -14.75 -9.33 -2.38
N PHE A 168 -14.77 -10.64 -2.69
CA PHE A 168 -13.84 -11.60 -2.10
C PHE A 168 -12.48 -11.56 -2.81
N GLU A 169 -12.46 -11.33 -4.13
CA GLU A 169 -11.23 -11.14 -4.91
C GLU A 169 -10.50 -9.85 -4.52
N MET A 170 -11.22 -8.91 -3.90
CA MET A 170 -10.69 -7.69 -3.31
C MET A 170 -9.52 -7.96 -2.38
N PHE A 171 -9.58 -9.03 -1.57
CA PHE A 171 -8.53 -9.33 -0.60
C PHE A 171 -7.19 -9.57 -1.29
N SER A 172 -7.20 -10.28 -2.42
CA SER A 172 -6.01 -10.51 -3.24
C SER A 172 -5.51 -9.23 -3.92
N ARG A 173 -6.42 -8.33 -4.33
CA ARG A 173 -6.04 -7.02 -4.90
C ARG A 173 -5.35 -6.14 -3.86
N ILE A 174 -5.84 -6.12 -2.63
CA ILE A 174 -5.19 -5.42 -1.51
C ILE A 174 -3.82 -6.04 -1.23
N GLN A 175 -3.73 -7.37 -1.17
CA GLN A 175 -2.46 -8.07 -0.99
C GLN A 175 -1.40 -7.64 -2.02
N ASN A 176 -1.80 -7.61 -3.30
CA ASN A 176 -0.92 -7.19 -4.39
C ASN A 176 -0.50 -5.72 -4.24
N ALA A 177 -1.37 -4.85 -3.73
CA ALA A 177 -1.02 -3.46 -3.44
C ALA A 177 0.02 -3.34 -2.31
N TYR A 178 -0.09 -4.14 -1.25
CA TYR A 178 0.92 -4.22 -0.18
C TYR A 178 2.25 -4.79 -0.69
N GLN A 179 2.20 -5.81 -1.55
CA GLN A 179 3.38 -6.34 -2.21
C GLN A 179 4.07 -5.24 -3.03
N ALA A 180 3.30 -4.48 -3.82
CA ALA A 180 3.80 -3.36 -4.61
C ALA A 180 4.38 -2.25 -3.72
N ALA A 181 3.76 -1.93 -2.59
CA ALA A 181 4.29 -0.96 -1.61
C ALA A 181 5.64 -1.41 -1.06
N GLY A 182 5.76 -2.68 -0.66
CA GLY A 182 7.02 -3.26 -0.21
C GLY A 182 8.13 -3.15 -1.26
N LYS A 183 7.80 -3.46 -2.52
CA LYS A 183 8.76 -3.32 -3.65
C LYS A 183 9.23 -1.87 -3.79
N VAL A 184 8.29 -0.94 -3.92
CA VAL A 184 8.58 0.47 -4.16
C VAL A 184 9.38 1.10 -3.02
N LEU A 185 9.07 0.76 -1.77
CA LEU A 185 9.84 1.23 -0.62
C LEU A 185 11.21 0.56 -0.52
N GLY A 186 11.34 -0.71 -0.92
CA GLY A 186 12.62 -1.39 -0.98
C GLY A 186 13.57 -0.80 -2.04
N GLU A 187 13.05 -0.48 -3.23
CA GLU A 187 13.77 0.25 -4.28
C GLU A 187 14.23 1.63 -3.78
N TYR A 188 13.31 2.38 -3.18
CA TYR A 188 13.61 3.69 -2.61
C TYR A 188 14.67 3.60 -1.49
N TRP A 189 14.59 2.58 -0.63
CA TRP A 189 15.59 2.34 0.40
C TRP A 189 16.95 2.08 -0.21
N LYS A 190 17.05 1.18 -1.19
CA LYS A 190 18.30 0.88 -1.90
C LYS A 190 18.92 2.13 -2.54
N GLU A 191 18.11 3.03 -3.07
CA GLU A 191 18.60 4.28 -3.67
C GLU A 191 19.10 5.29 -2.62
N LYS A 192 18.42 5.41 -1.48
CA LYS A 192 18.69 6.49 -0.50
C LYS A 192 19.55 6.07 0.70
N ALA A 193 19.63 4.77 1.00
CA ALA A 193 20.46 4.17 2.03
C ALA A 193 21.53 3.21 1.47
N GLY A 194 21.56 2.94 0.17
CA GLY A 194 22.60 2.13 -0.49
C GLY A 194 23.97 2.78 -0.53
#